data_AF-A0A7W6XYP6-F1
#
_entry.id   AF-A0A7W6XYP6-F1
#
_cell.length_a   1.000
_cell.length_b   1.000
_cell.length_c   1.000
_cell.angle_alpha   90.00
_cell.angle_beta   90.00
_cell.angle_gamma   90.00
#
_symmetry.space_group_name_H-M   'P 1'
#
loop_
_entity.id
_entity.type
_entity.pdbx_description
1 polymer ?
#
loop_
_entity_poly.entity_id
_entity_poly.type
_entity_poly.pdbx_seq_one_letter_code
_entity_poly.pdbx_strand_id
1 'polypeptide(L)'
;MKNIFTYSILAVATISLSNCTTTSNVRHDSHRMTARSGERTSVLQNAHLNGDCKFIDYPRVDIVEQPKHGRTEIIHQPIVVDSGGKKMKCDKVKANGVAVYYTSHPGYVGSDKFILRTPEERGSIVEGVAEVKVVK
;
A
#
# COMPACT_ATOMS: atom_id res chain seq x y z
N MET A 1 63.88 24.80 -44.48
CA MET A 1 62.47 25.22 -44.57
C MET A 1 61.67 24.28 -43.68
N LYS A 2 61.24 24.75 -42.51
CA LYS A 2 60.65 23.91 -41.44
C LYS A 2 59.24 24.46 -41.21
N ASN A 3 58.24 23.81 -41.78
CA ASN A 3 56.84 24.23 -41.68
C ASN A 3 56.27 23.85 -40.32
N ILE A 4 55.74 24.87 -39.63
CA ILE A 4 55.00 24.80 -38.38
C ILE A 4 53.56 24.44 -38.74
N PHE A 5 53.06 23.30 -38.25
CA PHE A 5 51.64 22.96 -38.29
C PHE A 5 51.01 23.27 -36.93
N THR A 6 49.97 24.08 -36.97
CA THR A 6 49.26 24.66 -35.84
C THR A 6 47.81 24.15 -35.79
N TYR A 7 47.33 23.84 -34.57
CA TYR A 7 45.94 23.62 -34.12
C TYR A 7 45.19 22.38 -34.67
N SER A 8 44.42 21.62 -33.88
CA SER A 8 43.31 22.05 -33.01
C SER A 8 43.01 21.05 -31.88
N ILE A 9 42.76 21.59 -30.68
CA ILE A 9 42.26 20.84 -29.51
C ILE A 9 40.74 20.76 -29.63
N LEU A 10 40.18 19.55 -29.80
CA LEU A 10 38.75 19.28 -29.75
C LEU A 10 38.32 19.16 -28.27
N ALA A 11 37.67 20.19 -27.76
CA ALA A 11 37.00 20.16 -26.47
C ALA A 11 35.72 19.32 -26.57
N VAL A 12 35.71 18.14 -25.94
CA VAL A 12 34.52 17.31 -25.79
C VAL A 12 33.69 17.86 -24.63
N ALA A 13 32.62 18.58 -24.94
CA ALA A 13 31.64 19.03 -23.96
C ALA A 13 30.85 17.82 -23.43
N THR A 14 30.99 17.54 -22.15
CA THR A 14 30.25 16.52 -21.40
C THR A 14 28.81 17.01 -21.19
N ILE A 15 27.85 16.45 -21.92
CA ILE A 15 26.42 16.63 -21.61
C ILE A 15 26.12 15.73 -20.42
N SER A 16 26.18 16.30 -19.22
CA SER A 16 25.66 15.67 -18.01
C SER A 16 24.14 15.61 -18.13
N LEU A 17 23.61 14.43 -18.43
CA LEU A 17 22.17 14.16 -18.36
C LEU A 17 21.75 14.32 -16.89
N SER A 18 21.01 15.38 -16.60
CA SER A 18 20.36 15.59 -15.31
C SER A 18 19.31 14.50 -15.10
N ASN A 19 19.65 13.48 -14.31
CA ASN A 19 18.67 12.49 -13.84
C ASN A 19 17.66 13.20 -12.93
N CYS A 20 16.54 13.65 -13.49
CA CYS A 20 15.34 13.91 -12.71
C CYS A 20 14.83 12.57 -12.17
N THR A 21 15.29 12.16 -10.99
CA THR A 21 14.60 11.15 -10.22
C THR A 21 13.30 11.79 -9.73
N THR A 22 12.18 11.46 -10.36
CA THR A 22 10.86 11.70 -9.79
C THR A 22 10.74 10.84 -8.53
N THR A 23 11.05 11.39 -7.37
CA THR A 23 10.72 10.77 -6.08
C THR A 23 9.21 10.78 -5.92
N SER A 24 8.54 9.72 -6.38
CA SER A 24 7.17 9.45 -5.97
C SER A 24 7.16 9.28 -4.44
N ASN A 25 6.40 10.13 -3.72
CA ASN A 25 6.22 10.08 -2.27
C ASN A 25 5.36 8.87 -1.84
N VAL A 26 5.75 7.67 -2.26
CA VAL A 26 5.12 6.40 -1.88
C VAL A 26 5.91 5.81 -0.73
N ARG A 27 5.26 5.65 0.42
CA ARG A 27 5.83 4.92 1.56
C ARG A 27 5.47 3.45 1.42
N HIS A 28 6.42 2.57 1.71
CA HIS A 28 6.21 1.13 1.74
C HIS A 28 6.26 0.63 3.17
N ASP A 29 5.16 0.08 3.66
CA ASP A 29 5.07 -0.50 5.00
C ASP A 29 4.72 -1.98 4.89
N SER A 30 5.45 -2.86 5.58
CA SER A 30 5.14 -4.29 5.60
C SER A 30 4.34 -4.68 6.84
N HIS A 31 3.33 -5.52 6.64
CA HIS A 31 2.51 -6.07 7.71
C HIS A 31 2.45 -7.59 7.62
N ARG A 32 2.71 -8.28 8.73
CA ARG A 32 2.67 -9.74 8.79
C ARG A 32 1.37 -10.22 9.40
N MET A 33 0.73 -11.18 8.74
CA MET A 33 -0.48 -11.83 9.23
C MET A 33 -0.44 -13.34 9.04
N THR A 34 -1.25 -14.05 9.83
CA THR A 34 -1.51 -15.49 9.65
C THR A 34 -2.94 -15.66 9.15
N ALA A 35 -3.14 -16.56 8.20
CA ALA A 35 -4.46 -16.95 7.70
C ALA A 35 -4.59 -18.47 7.73
N ARG A 36 -5.81 -18.97 7.92
CA ARG A 36 -6.13 -20.39 7.76
C ARG A 36 -6.49 -20.69 6.31
N SER A 37 -6.11 -21.88 5.85
CA SER A 37 -6.28 -22.29 4.46
C SER A 37 -7.76 -22.28 4.05
N GLY A 38 -8.08 -21.50 3.01
CA GLY A 38 -9.45 -21.36 2.49
C GLY A 38 -10.39 -20.53 3.37
N GLU A 39 -9.95 -20.06 4.53
CA GLU A 39 -10.75 -19.23 5.43
C GLU A 39 -10.60 -17.74 5.10
N ARG A 40 -11.71 -17.01 5.17
CA ARG A 40 -11.70 -15.56 4.98
C ARG A 40 -11.11 -14.88 6.22
N THR A 41 -10.03 -14.13 6.02
CA THR A 41 -9.30 -13.44 7.08
C THR A 41 -9.41 -11.92 6.89
N SER A 42 -9.75 -11.18 7.96
CA SER A 42 -9.80 -9.72 7.94
C SER A 42 -8.40 -9.14 7.91
N VAL A 43 -8.16 -8.18 7.00
CA VAL A 43 -6.85 -7.55 6.80
C VAL A 43 -6.87 -6.12 7.33
N LEU A 44 -7.84 -5.35 6.90
CA LEU A 44 -8.00 -3.94 7.21
C LEU A 44 -9.48 -3.66 7.39
N GLN A 45 -9.82 -2.83 8.36
CA GLN A 45 -11.13 -2.20 8.48
C GLN A 45 -10.91 -0.72 8.74
N ASN A 46 -11.58 0.14 7.98
CA ASN A 46 -11.48 1.57 8.16
C ASN A 46 -12.80 2.28 7.85
N ALA A 47 -13.06 3.39 8.53
CA ALA A 47 -14.20 4.26 8.29
C ALA A 47 -13.76 5.71 8.33
N HIS A 48 -14.24 6.52 7.38
CA HIS A 48 -14.03 7.96 7.39
C HIS A 48 -15.20 8.61 8.14
N LEU A 49 -14.92 9.08 9.36
CA LEU A 49 -15.91 9.65 10.25
C LEU A 49 -15.63 11.12 10.53
N ASN A 50 -16.69 11.91 10.70
CA ASN A 50 -16.57 13.29 11.15
C ASN A 50 -16.35 13.37 12.68
N GLY A 51 -16.22 14.60 13.19
CA GLY A 51 -16.04 14.86 14.62
C GLY A 51 -17.14 14.27 15.51
N ASP A 52 -18.34 14.03 15.00
CA ASP A 52 -19.47 13.43 15.72
C ASP A 52 -19.64 11.93 15.46
N CYS A 53 -18.57 11.30 14.95
CA CYS A 53 -18.50 9.88 14.62
C CYS A 53 -19.57 9.42 13.61
N LYS A 54 -19.99 10.33 12.72
CA LYS A 54 -20.89 10.04 11.60
C LYS A 54 -20.08 9.73 10.35
N PHE A 55 -20.54 8.74 9.60
CA PHE A 55 -19.99 8.35 8.32
C PHE A 55 -19.99 9.52 7.32
N ILE A 56 -18.84 9.77 6.70
CA ILE A 56 -18.69 10.77 5.63
C ILE A 56 -18.75 10.05 4.28
N ASP A 57 -17.78 9.17 4.04
CA ASP A 57 -17.65 8.38 2.81
C ASP A 57 -16.86 7.08 3.06
N TYR A 58 -16.76 6.25 2.02
CA TYR A 58 -15.93 5.05 2.05
C TYR A 58 -14.46 5.43 1.81
N PRO A 59 -13.54 5.13 2.74
CA PRO A 59 -12.11 5.34 2.52
C PRO A 59 -11.64 4.64 1.24
N ARG A 60 -10.84 5.34 0.43
CA ARG A 60 -10.25 4.74 -0.76
C ARG A 60 -9.21 3.68 -0.37
N VAL A 61 -9.38 2.48 -0.91
CA VAL A 61 -8.41 1.39 -0.83
C VAL A 61 -8.30 0.80 -2.23
N ASP A 62 -7.08 0.68 -2.75
CA ASP A 62 -6.83 0.02 -4.02
C ASP A 62 -6.03 -1.27 -3.79
N ILE A 63 -6.37 -2.34 -4.51
CA ILE A 63 -5.52 -3.54 -4.57
C ILE A 63 -4.53 -3.33 -5.72
N VAL A 64 -3.26 -3.11 -5.39
CA VAL A 64 -2.19 -2.88 -6.38
C VAL A 64 -1.66 -4.19 -6.95
N GLU A 65 -1.50 -5.19 -6.08
CA GLU A 65 -1.04 -6.54 -6.45
C GLU A 65 -1.93 -7.55 -5.72
N GLN A 66 -2.61 -8.43 -6.47
CA GLN A 66 -3.34 -9.56 -5.91
C GLN A 66 -2.36 -10.64 -5.41
N PRO A 67 -2.76 -11.43 -4.39
CA PRO A 67 -1.95 -12.56 -3.94
C PRO A 67 -1.86 -13.65 -4.99
N LYS A 68 -0.74 -14.40 -4.98
CA LYS A 68 -0.52 -15.49 -5.95
C LYS A 68 -1.31 -16.74 -5.61
N HIS A 69 -1.60 -16.96 -4.33
CA HIS A 69 -2.23 -18.19 -3.84
C HIS A 69 -3.55 -17.93 -3.11
N GLY A 70 -4.27 -16.90 -3.54
CA GLY A 70 -5.56 -16.53 -2.98
C GLY A 70 -6.21 -15.39 -3.72
N ARG A 71 -7.11 -14.70 -3.03
CA ARG A 71 -7.72 -13.45 -3.49
C ARG A 71 -7.82 -12.44 -2.36
N THR A 72 -7.86 -11.17 -2.75
CA THR A 72 -8.25 -10.07 -1.87
C THR A 72 -9.50 -9.38 -2.38
N GLU A 73 -10.38 -9.04 -1.44
CA GLU A 73 -11.69 -8.45 -1.72
C GLU A 73 -11.89 -7.21 -0.85
N ILE A 74 -12.33 -6.11 -1.47
CA ILE A 74 -12.73 -4.87 -0.80
C ILE A 74 -14.26 -4.88 -0.70
N ILE A 75 -14.78 -4.81 0.52
CA ILE A 75 -16.22 -4.86 0.80
C ILE A 75 -16.64 -3.60 1.55
N HIS A 76 -17.72 -2.97 1.09
CA HIS A 76 -18.40 -1.89 1.81
C HIS A 76 -19.41 -2.50 2.77
N GLN A 77 -19.19 -2.33 4.08
CA GLN A 77 -20.04 -2.92 5.10
C GLN A 77 -19.97 -2.15 6.43
N PRO A 78 -20.92 -2.36 7.36
CA PRO A 78 -20.76 -1.88 8.72
C PRO A 78 -19.56 -2.56 9.41
N ILE A 79 -18.71 -1.75 10.03
CA ILE A 79 -17.57 -2.19 10.83
C ILE A 79 -17.67 -1.61 12.26
N VAL A 80 -16.91 -2.18 13.18
CA VAL A 80 -16.64 -1.57 14.49
C VAL A 80 -15.29 -0.89 14.39
N VAL A 81 -15.24 0.43 14.57
CA VAL A 81 -13.98 1.18 14.54
C VAL A 81 -13.06 0.66 15.65
N ASP A 82 -11.83 0.33 15.28
CA ASP A 82 -10.79 -0.08 16.22
C ASP A 82 -9.61 0.87 16.17
N SER A 83 -9.39 1.60 17.26
CA SER A 83 -8.32 2.59 17.38
C SER A 83 -7.00 1.97 17.85
N GLY A 84 -6.90 0.63 17.88
CA GLY A 84 -5.68 -0.08 18.28
C GLY A 84 -5.27 0.21 19.73
N GLY A 85 -6.24 0.38 20.63
CA GLY A 85 -6.02 0.70 22.05
C GLY A 85 -5.76 2.18 22.34
N LYS A 86 -5.69 3.04 21.32
CA LYS A 86 -5.65 4.50 21.52
C LYS A 86 -7.04 4.99 21.92
N LYS A 87 -7.13 5.83 22.95
CA LYS A 87 -8.39 6.48 23.34
C LYS A 87 -8.74 7.57 22.32
N MET A 88 -9.44 7.21 21.25
CA MET A 88 -9.98 8.13 20.25
C MET A 88 -11.49 8.31 20.44
N LYS A 89 -12.02 9.49 20.09
CA LYS A 89 -13.44 9.84 20.29
C LYS A 89 -14.40 8.81 19.68
N CYS A 90 -14.04 8.23 18.55
CA CYS A 90 -14.90 7.30 17.80
C CYS A 90 -14.52 5.82 17.96
N ASP A 91 -13.70 5.48 18.96
CA ASP A 91 -13.35 4.08 19.21
C ASP A 91 -14.60 3.24 19.52
N LYS A 92 -14.66 2.02 18.99
CA LYS A 92 -15.77 1.05 19.13
C LYS A 92 -17.12 1.50 18.58
N VAL A 93 -17.20 2.64 17.89
CA VAL A 93 -18.41 3.04 17.16
C VAL A 93 -18.66 2.08 16.00
N LYS A 94 -19.92 1.65 15.85
CA LYS A 94 -20.36 0.92 14.65
C LYS A 94 -20.74 1.93 13.56
N ALA A 95 -20.09 1.85 12.41
CA ALA A 95 -20.33 2.75 11.28
C ALA A 95 -20.16 2.02 9.95
N ASN A 96 -20.70 2.58 8.87
CA ASN A 96 -20.35 2.12 7.52
C ASN A 96 -18.86 2.36 7.28
N GLY A 97 -18.21 1.43 6.60
CA GLY A 97 -16.80 1.52 6.28
C GLY A 97 -16.38 0.53 5.21
N VAL A 98 -15.08 0.43 5.01
CA VAL A 98 -14.45 -0.50 4.10
C VAL A 98 -13.78 -1.60 4.90
N ALA A 99 -14.00 -2.85 4.50
CA ALA A 99 -13.30 -4.02 5.02
C ALA A 99 -12.54 -4.70 3.87
N VAL A 100 -11.27 -5.00 4.09
CA VAL A 100 -10.45 -5.80 3.17
C VAL A 100 -10.31 -7.19 3.73
N TYR A 101 -10.60 -8.18 2.90
CA TYR A 101 -10.48 -9.59 3.24
C TYR A 101 -9.48 -10.29 2.34
N TYR A 102 -8.71 -11.20 2.93
CA TYR A 102 -7.88 -12.17 2.24
C TYR A 102 -8.52 -13.56 2.33
N THR A 103 -8.41 -14.37 1.29
CA THR A 103 -8.78 -15.79 1.32
C THR A 103 -7.80 -16.56 0.45
N SER A 104 -7.07 -17.52 1.01
CA SER A 104 -6.18 -18.38 0.21
C SER A 104 -7.00 -19.34 -0.65
N HIS A 105 -6.39 -19.92 -1.67
CA HIS A 105 -6.95 -21.09 -2.33
C HIS A 105 -7.14 -22.22 -1.29
N PRO A 106 -8.25 -22.97 -1.34
CA PRO A 106 -8.47 -24.09 -0.42
C PRO A 106 -7.33 -25.11 -0.49
N GLY A 107 -6.80 -25.51 0.66
CA GLY A 107 -5.70 -26.46 0.78
C GLY A 107 -4.30 -25.88 0.60
N TYR A 108 -4.17 -24.61 0.20
CA TYR A 108 -2.87 -23.93 0.15
C TYR A 108 -2.31 -23.71 1.56
N VAL A 109 -1.02 -24.01 1.75
CA VAL A 109 -0.24 -23.75 2.97
C VAL A 109 1.12 -23.23 2.53
N GLY A 110 1.55 -22.09 3.06
CA GLY A 110 2.77 -21.45 2.60
C GLY A 110 2.74 -19.93 2.79
N SER A 111 3.66 -19.25 2.10
CA SER A 111 3.75 -17.79 2.12
C SER A 111 3.03 -17.17 0.93
N ASP A 112 2.24 -16.14 1.20
CA ASP A 112 1.56 -15.36 0.18
C ASP A 112 1.79 -13.86 0.43
N LYS A 113 1.53 -13.03 -0.58
CA LYS A 113 1.78 -11.59 -0.50
C LYS A 113 0.83 -10.82 -1.38
N PHE A 114 0.30 -9.70 -0.89
CA PHE A 114 -0.44 -8.75 -1.72
C PHE A 114 -0.12 -7.31 -1.31
N ILE A 115 -0.45 -6.35 -2.16
CA ILE A 115 -0.17 -4.92 -1.92
C ILE A 115 -1.47 -4.15 -1.96
N LEU A 116 -1.73 -3.40 -0.88
CA LEU A 116 -2.81 -2.43 -0.81
C LEU A 116 -2.24 -1.03 -0.90
N ARG A 117 -2.98 -0.12 -1.53
CA ARG A 117 -2.64 1.31 -1.55
C ARG A 117 -3.76 2.11 -0.91
N THR A 118 -3.38 2.99 0.02
CA THR A 118 -4.29 3.89 0.70
C THR A 118 -3.71 5.31 0.73
N PRO A 119 -4.56 6.35 0.62
CA PRO A 119 -4.13 7.71 0.91
C PRO A 119 -3.92 7.87 2.42
N GLU A 120 -2.87 8.59 2.81
CA GLU A 120 -2.64 9.04 4.19
C GLU A 120 -3.22 10.45 4.37
N GLU A 121 -3.59 10.82 5.60
CA GLU A 121 -4.20 12.12 5.93
C GLU A 121 -3.37 13.35 5.49
N ARG A 122 -2.06 13.19 5.24
CA ARG A 122 -1.16 14.27 4.79
C ARG A 122 -0.90 14.31 3.28
N GLY A 123 -1.69 13.57 2.50
CA GLY A 123 -1.58 13.54 1.03
C GLY A 123 -0.47 12.63 0.49
N SER A 124 0.29 11.96 1.36
CA SER A 124 1.15 10.84 0.99
C SER A 124 0.32 9.62 0.59
N ILE A 125 0.87 8.81 -0.32
CA ILE A 125 0.31 7.51 -0.68
C ILE A 125 1.12 6.46 0.08
N VAL A 126 0.41 5.53 0.73
CA VAL A 126 1.03 4.39 1.40
C VAL A 126 0.72 3.14 0.61
N GLU A 127 1.75 2.34 0.34
CA GLU A 127 1.64 0.98 -0.16
C GLU A 127 1.95 0.00 0.97
N GLY A 128 0.90 -0.63 1.50
CA GLY A 128 1.00 -1.67 2.51
C GLY A 128 1.24 -3.03 1.86
N VAL A 129 2.40 -3.62 2.14
CA VAL A 129 2.73 -5.00 1.74
C VAL A 129 2.25 -5.96 2.82
N ALA A 130 1.21 -6.71 2.52
CA ALA A 130 0.73 -7.76 3.42
C ALA A 130 1.50 -9.06 3.15
N GLU A 131 2.33 -9.47 4.10
CA GLU A 131 3.02 -10.77 4.13
C GLU A 131 2.14 -11.77 4.88
N VAL A 132 1.60 -12.77 4.18
CA VAL A 132 0.67 -13.74 4.74
C VAL A 132 1.36 -15.08 4.93
N LYS A 133 1.28 -15.62 6.16
CA LYS A 133 1.58 -17.02 6.44
C LYS A 133 0.29 -17.82 6.48
N VAL A 134 0.07 -18.67 5.49
CA VAL A 134 -1.09 -19.56 5.43
C VAL A 134 -0.77 -20.86 6.16
N VAL A 135 -1.62 -21.21 7.13
CA VAL A 135 -1.55 -22.43 7.93
C VAL A 135 -2.77 -23.32 7.68
N LYS A 136 -2.70 -24.57 8.13
CA LYS A 136 -3.84 -25.49 8.09
C LYS A 136 -4.98 -25.02 8.98
#